data_AF-A0A2X0K7R1-F1
#
_entry.id   AF-A0A2X0K7R1-F1
#
_cell.length_a   1.000
_cell.length_b   1.000
_cell.length_c   1.000
_cell.angle_alpha   90.00
_cell.angle_beta   90.00
_cell.angle_gamma   90.00
#
_symmetry.space_group_name_H-M   'P 1'
#
loop_
_entity.id
_entity.type
_entity.pdbx_description
1 polymer ?
#
loop_
_entity_poly.entity_id
_entity_poly.type
_entity_poly.pdbx_seq_one_letter_code
_entity_poly.pdbx_strand_id
1 'polypeptide(L)'
;MPVITDASWLDLFDTFERTAIRLETQPAYLVDAEQEEYQRFLATGIVEDDEPDRRWRRQMRAARDTGRRVARVRFVTEPPGDYQRYLFACNRFNDEDGEDIRYLTYRRAAELCLPLADFWLFDDAVLLKMNFAEQGRPLDKELVDRDRAAAEQARVWLALAMKHATPYRELAREPSAS
;
A
#
# COMPACT_ATOMS: atom_id res chain seq x y z
N MET A 1 1.32 -19.57 14.47
CA MET A 1 1.16 -18.10 14.61
C MET A 1 -0.33 -17.82 14.55
N PRO A 2 -0.90 -16.97 15.41
CA PRO A 2 -2.34 -16.77 15.42
C PRO A 2 -2.75 -16.05 14.13
N VAL A 3 -3.55 -16.71 13.30
CA VAL A 3 -4.30 -16.06 12.22
C VAL A 3 -5.26 -15.09 12.89
N ILE A 4 -5.08 -13.80 12.65
CA ILE A 4 -5.97 -12.79 13.23
C ILE A 4 -7.26 -12.76 12.42
N THR A 5 -8.40 -12.90 13.10
CA THR A 5 -9.73 -12.73 12.49
C THR A 5 -9.90 -11.32 11.90
N ASP A 6 -10.67 -11.16 10.83
CA ASP A 6 -10.83 -9.89 10.09
C ASP A 6 -11.18 -8.64 10.94
N ALA A 7 -11.66 -8.82 12.17
CA ALA A 7 -11.79 -7.74 13.14
C ALA A 7 -10.47 -7.54 13.92
N SER A 8 -9.68 -6.52 13.57
CA SER A 8 -8.79 -5.72 14.48
C SER A 8 -7.51 -5.17 13.82
N TRP A 9 -7.11 -5.61 12.61
CA TRP A 9 -5.87 -5.08 12.02
C TRP A 9 -5.94 -3.57 11.71
N LEU A 10 -7.12 -3.03 11.43
CA LEU A 10 -7.34 -1.59 11.28
C LEU A 10 -7.08 -0.81 12.59
N ASP A 11 -7.14 -1.46 13.76
CA ASP A 11 -6.86 -0.82 15.05
C ASP A 11 -5.38 -0.49 15.19
N LEU A 12 -4.49 -1.18 14.47
CA LEU A 12 -3.06 -0.85 14.43
C LEU A 12 -2.81 0.58 13.92
N PHE A 13 -3.68 1.08 13.04
CA PHE A 13 -3.62 2.45 12.53
C PHE A 13 -4.10 3.50 13.55
N ASP A 14 -4.83 3.06 14.58
CA ASP A 14 -5.19 3.93 15.70
C ASP A 14 -4.03 4.01 16.71
N THR A 15 -3.27 2.93 16.88
CA THR A 15 -2.30 2.79 17.98
C THR A 15 -0.82 3.00 17.63
N PHE A 16 -0.42 2.92 16.36
CA PHE A 16 0.99 3.14 16.01
C PHE A 16 1.47 4.55 16.37
N GLU A 17 2.75 4.69 16.70
CA GLU A 17 3.31 5.90 17.32
C GLU A 17 4.16 6.75 16.37
N ARG A 18 4.80 6.14 15.37
CA ARG A 18 5.79 6.81 14.51
C ARG A 18 5.55 6.57 13.03
N THR A 19 5.54 5.30 12.62
CA THR A 19 5.53 4.93 11.20
C THR A 19 4.65 3.73 10.93
N ALA A 20 3.91 3.77 9.83
CA ALA A 20 3.27 2.61 9.21
C ALA A 20 3.68 2.59 7.74
N ILE A 21 4.50 1.61 7.34
CA ILE A 21 5.05 1.55 5.98
C ILE A 21 4.63 0.25 5.31
N ARG A 22 4.02 0.34 4.13
CA ARG A 22 3.55 -0.81 3.35
C ARG A 22 4.48 -1.14 2.18
N LEU A 23 4.72 -2.43 1.95
CA LEU A 23 5.18 -2.96 0.67
C LEU A 23 4.02 -3.66 -0.04
N GLU A 24 3.83 -3.32 -1.31
CA GLU A 24 2.76 -3.86 -2.17
C GLU A 24 3.35 -4.49 -3.42
N THR A 25 3.11 -5.78 -3.62
CA THR A 25 3.79 -6.55 -4.69
C THR A 25 2.84 -7.27 -5.62
N GLN A 26 1.53 -7.14 -5.44
CA GLN A 26 0.56 -7.73 -6.37
C GLN A 26 0.32 -6.82 -7.58
N PRO A 27 0.15 -7.39 -8.79
CA PRO A 27 -0.27 -6.63 -9.97
C PRO A 27 -1.73 -6.19 -9.91
N ALA A 28 -2.56 -6.91 -9.14
CA ALA A 28 -3.93 -6.55 -8.83
C ALA A 28 -4.32 -7.10 -7.45
N TYR A 29 -5.28 -6.45 -6.77
CA TYR A 29 -5.93 -7.00 -5.58
C TYR A 29 -7.40 -7.23 -5.93
N LEU A 30 -7.85 -8.50 -5.92
CA LEU A 30 -9.24 -8.84 -6.21
C LEU A 30 -10.07 -8.64 -4.94
N VAL A 31 -10.39 -7.38 -4.64
CA VAL A 31 -11.22 -6.99 -3.50
C VAL A 31 -12.64 -6.73 -3.98
N ASP A 32 -13.59 -7.55 -3.55
CA ASP A 32 -14.98 -7.48 -4.03
C ASP A 32 -15.64 -6.12 -3.78
N ALA A 33 -15.30 -5.46 -2.68
CA ALA A 33 -15.86 -4.16 -2.29
C ALA A 33 -15.53 -3.02 -3.26
N GLU A 34 -14.48 -3.16 -4.09
CA GLU A 34 -14.01 -2.13 -5.02
C GLU A 34 -14.48 -2.39 -6.46
N GLN A 35 -15.19 -3.50 -6.73
CA GLN A 35 -15.51 -3.92 -8.10
C GLN A 35 -16.33 -2.89 -8.87
N GLU A 36 -17.36 -2.30 -8.26
CA GLU A 36 -18.21 -1.31 -8.94
C GLU A 36 -17.45 -0.04 -9.30
N GLU A 37 -16.64 0.48 -8.37
CA GLU A 37 -15.78 1.64 -8.59
C GLU A 37 -14.73 1.36 -9.68
N TYR A 38 -14.11 0.18 -9.64
CA TYR A 38 -13.15 -0.25 -10.64
C TYR A 38 -13.78 -0.36 -12.04
N GLN A 39 -14.98 -0.93 -12.17
CA GLN A 39 -15.68 -0.99 -13.47
C GLN A 39 -16.03 0.41 -14.00
N ARG A 40 -16.44 1.33 -13.12
CA ARG A 40 -16.69 2.73 -13.50
C ARG A 40 -15.42 3.41 -14.00
N PHE A 41 -14.29 3.16 -13.34
CA PHE A 41 -12.98 3.64 -13.79
C PHE A 41 -12.59 3.06 -15.14
N LEU A 42 -12.78 1.77 -15.40
CA LEU A 42 -12.48 1.19 -16.72
C LEU A 42 -13.30 1.83 -17.84
N ALA A 43 -14.55 2.22 -17.55
CA ALA A 43 -15.43 2.86 -18.52
C ALA A 43 -15.11 4.35 -18.75
N THR A 44 -14.69 5.08 -17.71
CA THR A 44 -14.61 6.55 -17.74
C THR A 44 -13.21 7.12 -17.59
N GLY A 45 -12.27 6.34 -17.04
CA GLY A 45 -10.95 6.80 -16.59
C GLY A 45 -10.98 7.67 -15.33
N ILE A 46 -12.15 7.82 -14.69
CA ILE A 46 -12.37 8.72 -13.56
C ILE A 46 -12.61 7.90 -12.29
N VAL A 47 -11.97 8.32 -11.21
CA VAL A 47 -12.27 7.89 -9.84
C VAL A 47 -12.95 9.06 -9.13
N GLU A 48 -13.99 8.80 -8.35
CA GLU A 48 -14.72 9.79 -7.55
C GLU A 48 -14.45 9.56 -6.06
N ASP A 49 -14.60 10.60 -5.25
CA ASP A 49 -14.42 10.49 -3.80
C ASP A 49 -15.75 10.11 -3.14
N ASP A 50 -16.19 8.87 -3.36
CA ASP A 50 -17.56 8.48 -2.98
C ASP A 50 -17.74 8.35 -1.47
N GLU A 51 -16.65 8.16 -0.70
CA GLU A 51 -16.73 8.00 0.76
C GLU A 51 -15.52 8.61 1.50
N PRO A 52 -15.44 9.94 1.61
CA PRO A 52 -14.33 10.63 2.30
C PRO A 52 -14.27 10.36 3.80
N ASP A 53 -15.36 9.84 4.37
CA ASP A 53 -15.51 9.44 5.76
C ASP A 53 -15.32 7.93 5.97
N ARG A 54 -14.73 7.19 5.01
CA ARG A 54 -14.28 5.82 5.32
C ARG A 54 -13.35 5.82 6.53
N ARG A 55 -13.39 4.76 7.35
CA ARG A 55 -12.53 4.63 8.54
C ARG A 55 -11.05 4.86 8.20
N TRP A 56 -10.59 4.25 7.11
CA TRP A 56 -9.22 4.41 6.60
C TRP A 56 -8.82 5.88 6.42
N ARG A 57 -9.62 6.62 5.65
CA ARG A 57 -9.44 8.05 5.37
C ARG A 57 -9.28 8.86 6.67
N ARG A 58 -10.17 8.64 7.65
CA ARG A 58 -10.08 9.30 8.96
C ARG A 58 -8.78 8.96 9.71
N GLN A 59 -8.36 7.69 9.66
CA GLN A 59 -7.13 7.24 10.30
C GLN A 59 -5.89 7.88 9.66
N MET A 60 -5.85 7.98 8.32
CA MET A 60 -4.73 8.63 7.62
C MET A 60 -4.63 10.11 7.98
N ARG A 61 -5.76 10.82 7.98
CA ARG A 61 -5.80 12.23 8.43
C ARG A 61 -5.36 12.38 9.89
N ALA A 62 -5.84 11.53 10.79
CA ALA A 62 -5.47 11.56 12.20
C ALA A 62 -3.97 11.25 12.41
N ALA A 63 -3.39 10.32 11.63
CA ALA A 63 -1.97 10.05 11.64
C ALA A 63 -1.17 11.29 11.21
N ARG A 64 -1.53 11.89 10.07
CA ARG A 64 -0.91 13.12 9.57
C ARG A 64 -0.97 14.26 10.59
N ASP A 65 -2.13 14.51 11.17
CA ASP A 65 -2.36 15.64 12.11
C ASP A 65 -1.61 15.46 13.44
N THR A 66 -1.22 14.23 13.77
CA THR A 66 -0.41 13.90 14.96
C THR A 66 1.09 13.73 14.65
N GLY A 67 1.52 14.01 13.41
CA GLY A 67 2.91 13.90 12.98
C GLY A 67 3.38 12.46 12.74
N ARG A 68 2.48 11.48 12.80
CA ARG A 68 2.75 10.08 12.45
C ARG A 68 2.84 9.95 10.93
N ARG A 69 3.69 9.05 10.45
CA ARG A 69 3.95 8.89 9.02
C ARG A 69 3.37 7.58 8.48
N VAL A 70 2.55 7.69 7.45
CA VAL A 70 2.09 6.54 6.67
C VAL A 70 2.75 6.60 5.29
N ALA A 71 3.33 5.49 4.85
CA ALA A 71 3.97 5.41 3.54
C ALA A 71 3.70 4.06 2.87
N ARG A 72 3.83 4.02 1.54
CA ARG A 72 3.61 2.82 0.74
C ARG A 72 4.56 2.80 -0.45
N VAL A 73 5.19 1.65 -0.69
CA VAL A 73 5.87 1.37 -1.96
C VAL A 73 5.11 0.29 -2.70
N ARG A 74 4.70 0.61 -3.93
CA ARG A 74 3.97 -0.29 -4.82
C ARG A 74 4.83 -0.74 -5.99
N PHE A 75 4.82 -2.04 -6.25
CA PHE A 75 5.45 -2.59 -7.44
C PHE A 75 4.54 -2.39 -8.65
N VAL A 76 5.12 -1.96 -9.77
CA VAL A 76 4.38 -1.62 -10.99
C VAL A 76 4.96 -2.33 -12.21
N THR A 77 4.08 -2.79 -13.10
CA THR A 77 4.49 -3.31 -14.41
C THR A 77 4.82 -2.15 -15.34
N GLU A 78 5.64 -2.41 -16.37
CA GLU A 78 5.97 -1.43 -17.40
C GLU A 78 5.55 -2.02 -18.77
N PRO A 79 4.44 -1.58 -19.40
CA PRO A 79 3.48 -0.57 -18.92
C PRO A 79 2.57 -1.05 -17.77
N PRO A 80 1.93 -0.13 -17.00
CA PRO A 80 1.04 -0.50 -15.90
C PRO A 80 -0.25 -1.15 -16.40
N GLY A 81 -0.65 -2.24 -15.75
CA GLY A 81 -1.94 -2.89 -15.97
C GLY A 81 -3.12 -2.03 -15.51
N ASP A 82 -4.33 -2.38 -15.94
CA ASP A 82 -5.55 -1.60 -15.72
C ASP A 82 -5.82 -1.31 -14.23
N TYR A 83 -5.71 -2.33 -13.38
CA TYR A 83 -5.90 -2.19 -11.94
C TYR A 83 -4.82 -1.29 -11.30
N GLN A 84 -3.58 -1.31 -11.82
CA GLN A 84 -2.53 -0.41 -11.33
C GLN A 84 -2.79 1.04 -11.75
N ARG A 85 -3.38 1.27 -12.93
CA ARG A 85 -3.85 2.61 -13.33
C ARG A 85 -5.01 3.09 -12.46
N TYR A 86 -5.93 2.19 -12.09
CA TYR A 86 -7.00 2.49 -11.14
C TYR A 86 -6.42 2.91 -9.77
N LEU A 87 -5.54 2.10 -9.19
CA LEU A 87 -4.87 2.44 -7.93
C LEU A 87 -4.08 3.75 -8.00
N PHE A 88 -3.46 4.05 -9.15
CA PHE A 88 -2.79 5.33 -9.37
C PHE A 88 -3.76 6.52 -9.36
N ALA A 89 -4.95 6.36 -9.95
CA ALA A 89 -5.99 7.37 -9.92
C ALA A 89 -6.56 7.58 -8.50
N CYS A 90 -6.80 6.50 -7.73
CA CYS A 90 -7.26 6.58 -6.34
C CYS A 90 -6.25 7.26 -5.40
N ASN A 91 -4.95 7.12 -5.68
CA ASN A 91 -3.89 7.65 -4.83
C ASN A 91 -3.95 9.17 -4.60
N ARG A 92 -4.67 9.94 -5.44
CA ARG A 92 -4.85 11.38 -5.22
C ARG A 92 -5.45 11.66 -3.83
N PHE A 93 -6.43 10.87 -3.39
CA PHE A 93 -7.10 11.06 -2.12
C PHE A 93 -6.25 10.61 -0.94
N ASN A 94 -5.48 9.53 -1.12
CA ASN A 94 -4.55 9.04 -0.10
C ASN A 94 -3.39 10.05 0.10
N ASP A 95 -2.90 10.66 -0.98
CA ASP A 95 -1.90 11.73 -0.92
C ASP A 95 -2.43 13.00 -0.22
N GLU A 96 -3.69 13.39 -0.51
CA GLU A 96 -4.40 14.47 0.18
C GLU A 96 -4.59 14.18 1.68
N ASP A 97 -4.88 12.93 2.03
CA ASP A 97 -4.99 12.49 3.42
C ASP A 97 -3.63 12.37 4.13
N GLY A 98 -2.51 12.39 3.39
CA GLY A 98 -1.15 12.51 3.94
C GLY A 98 -0.27 11.27 3.80
N GLU A 99 -0.66 10.26 3.02
CA GLU A 99 0.20 9.09 2.73
C GLU A 99 1.35 9.46 1.77
N ASP A 100 2.60 9.04 2.08
CA ASP A 100 3.74 9.08 1.14
C ASP A 100 3.72 7.81 0.26
N ILE A 101 3.16 7.94 -0.94
CA ILE A 101 3.00 6.81 -1.86
C ILE A 101 4.06 6.86 -2.94
N ARG A 102 4.72 5.73 -3.20
CA ARG A 102 5.81 5.61 -4.17
C ARG A 102 5.65 4.36 -5.02
N TYR A 103 6.24 4.41 -6.21
CA TYR A 103 6.18 3.36 -7.21
C TYR A 103 7.58 2.85 -7.56
N LEU A 104 7.72 1.53 -7.65
CA LEU A 104 8.95 0.85 -8.03
C LEU A 104 8.65 -0.18 -9.11
N THR A 105 9.42 -0.25 -10.18
CA THR A 105 9.14 -1.22 -11.24
C THR A 105 9.55 -2.63 -10.80
N TYR A 106 8.87 -3.68 -11.25
CA TYR A 106 9.26 -5.06 -10.91
C TYR A 106 10.69 -5.39 -11.30
N ARG A 107 11.15 -4.87 -12.46
CA ARG A 107 12.55 -4.98 -12.90
C ARG A 107 13.50 -4.40 -11.86
N ARG A 108 13.23 -3.18 -11.39
CA ARG A 108 14.08 -2.54 -10.38
C ARG A 108 14.01 -3.25 -9.03
N ALA A 109 12.85 -3.75 -8.64
CA ALA A 109 12.69 -4.56 -7.43
C ALA A 109 13.54 -5.85 -7.49
N ALA A 110 13.57 -6.52 -8.64
CA ALA A 110 14.38 -7.71 -8.87
C ALA A 110 15.89 -7.41 -8.81
N GLU A 111 16.35 -6.31 -9.42
CA GLU A 111 17.74 -5.85 -9.32
C GLU A 111 18.19 -5.57 -7.87
N LEU A 112 17.24 -5.18 -7.02
CA LEU A 112 17.46 -4.89 -5.60
C LEU A 112 17.24 -6.11 -4.70
N CYS A 113 16.93 -7.29 -5.28
CA CYS A 113 16.59 -8.51 -4.55
C CYS A 113 15.46 -8.32 -3.52
N LEU A 114 14.48 -7.46 -3.82
CA LEU A 114 13.32 -7.27 -2.96
C LEU A 114 12.35 -8.46 -3.07
N PRO A 115 11.67 -8.84 -1.97
CA PRO A 115 10.74 -9.95 -1.99
C PRO A 115 9.46 -9.60 -2.76
N LEU A 116 8.81 -10.62 -3.30
CA LEU A 116 7.41 -10.57 -3.72
C LEU A 116 6.53 -10.93 -2.52
N ALA A 117 6.43 -10.01 -1.57
CA ALA A 117 5.64 -10.17 -0.35
C ALA A 117 4.94 -8.87 0.01
N ASP A 118 3.70 -8.98 0.44
CA ASP A 118 2.87 -7.86 0.84
C ASP A 118 2.78 -7.78 2.36
N PHE A 119 3.14 -6.63 2.91
CA PHE A 119 3.10 -6.42 4.36
C PHE A 119 3.05 -4.95 4.74
N TRP A 120 2.58 -4.70 5.96
CA TRP A 120 2.80 -3.47 6.70
C TRP A 120 3.85 -3.68 7.79
N LEU A 121 4.71 -2.68 8.00
CA LEU A 121 5.58 -2.59 9.17
C LEU A 121 5.19 -1.35 9.97
N PHE A 122 4.78 -1.56 11.22
CA PHE A 122 4.45 -0.51 12.18
C PHE A 122 5.61 -0.33 13.16
N ASP A 123 6.01 0.92 13.37
CA ASP A 123 7.01 1.36 14.35
C ASP A 123 8.31 0.55 14.34
N ASP A 124 8.73 0.13 13.14
CA ASP A 124 9.91 -0.70 12.89
C ASP A 124 9.92 -2.07 13.60
N ALA A 125 8.79 -2.53 14.14
CA ALA A 125 8.73 -3.67 15.06
C ALA A 125 7.58 -4.65 14.79
N VAL A 126 6.38 -4.16 14.44
CA VAL A 126 5.19 -4.99 14.28
C VAL A 126 4.91 -5.19 12.80
N LEU A 127 5.01 -6.43 12.34
CA LEU A 127 4.78 -6.78 10.94
C LEU A 127 3.38 -7.38 10.79
N LEU A 128 2.59 -6.85 9.85
CA LEU A 128 1.33 -7.43 9.41
C LEU A 128 1.50 -7.92 7.99
N LYS A 129 1.70 -9.24 7.81
CA LYS A 129 1.77 -9.84 6.48
C LYS A 129 0.38 -9.97 5.90
N MET A 130 0.26 -9.70 4.61
CA MET A 130 -0.98 -9.84 3.85
C MET A 130 -0.78 -10.95 2.83
N ASN A 131 -1.49 -12.07 3.00
CA ASN A 131 -1.33 -13.23 2.13
C ASN A 131 -2.40 -13.21 1.03
N PHE A 132 -1.96 -13.47 -0.19
CA PHE A 132 -2.81 -13.50 -1.37
C PHE A 132 -2.64 -14.85 -2.08
N ALA A 133 -3.73 -15.35 -2.65
CA ALA A 133 -3.69 -16.48 -3.56
C ALA A 133 -3.23 -16.00 -4.95
N GLU A 134 -3.32 -16.89 -5.93
CA GLU A 134 -3.17 -16.53 -7.33
C GLU A 134 -4.07 -15.34 -7.72
N GLN A 135 -3.56 -14.53 -8.64
CA GLN A 135 -4.25 -13.36 -9.19
C GLN A 135 -4.64 -12.31 -8.14
N GLY A 136 -3.99 -12.29 -6.98
CA GLY A 136 -4.18 -11.25 -5.96
C GLY A 136 -5.47 -11.37 -5.16
N ARG A 137 -6.08 -12.56 -5.12
CA ARG A 137 -7.23 -12.83 -4.25
C ARG A 137 -6.78 -12.84 -2.78
N PRO A 138 -7.31 -11.99 -1.89
CA PRO A 138 -6.96 -11.99 -0.47
C PRO A 138 -7.23 -13.36 0.17
N LEU A 139 -6.30 -13.85 1.00
CA LEU A 139 -6.46 -15.08 1.79
C LEU A 139 -6.62 -14.76 3.28
N ASP A 140 -5.55 -14.30 3.92
CA ASP A 140 -5.52 -13.99 5.34
C ASP A 140 -4.49 -12.90 5.66
N LYS A 141 -4.45 -12.50 6.93
CA LYS A 141 -3.46 -11.57 7.46
C LYS A 141 -2.82 -12.19 8.69
N GLU A 142 -1.49 -12.09 8.77
CA GLU A 142 -0.69 -12.64 9.86
C GLU A 142 0.01 -11.51 10.61
N LEU A 143 -0.25 -11.38 11.91
CA LEU A 143 0.47 -10.46 12.78
C LEU A 143 1.71 -11.14 13.35
N VAL A 144 2.84 -10.44 13.24
CA VAL A 144 4.14 -10.86 13.73
C VAL A 144 4.72 -9.74 14.57
N ASP A 145 4.55 -9.83 15.89
CA ASP A 145 4.91 -8.79 16.87
C ASP A 145 6.10 -9.18 17.78
N ARG A 146 6.52 -10.45 17.75
CA ARG A 146 7.60 -10.99 18.60
C ARG A 146 8.81 -11.52 17.82
N ASP A 147 8.78 -11.43 16.50
CA ASP A 147 9.90 -11.85 15.64
C ASP A 147 10.73 -10.63 15.22
N ARG A 148 11.73 -10.33 16.03
CA ARG A 148 12.64 -9.20 15.79
C ARG A 148 13.42 -9.36 14.48
N ALA A 149 13.81 -10.59 14.13
CA ALA A 149 14.58 -10.82 12.90
C ALA A 149 13.72 -10.54 11.66
N ALA A 150 12.45 -10.96 11.68
CA ALA A 150 11.51 -10.64 10.62
C ALA A 150 11.27 -9.12 10.48
N ALA A 151 11.09 -8.41 11.59
CA ALA A 151 10.93 -6.95 11.59
C ALA A 151 12.17 -6.22 11.06
N GLU A 152 13.38 -6.64 11.47
CA GLU A 152 14.64 -6.08 10.98
C GLU A 152 14.81 -6.30 9.47
N GLN A 153 14.48 -7.49 8.98
CA GLN A 153 14.53 -7.79 7.55
C GLN A 153 13.52 -6.96 6.74
N ALA A 154 12.29 -6.82 7.24
CA ALA A 154 11.26 -5.96 6.64
C ALA A 154 11.71 -4.50 6.56
N ARG A 155 12.34 -3.98 7.63
CA ARG A 155 12.90 -2.63 7.67
C ARG A 155 13.97 -2.42 6.61
N VAL A 156 14.85 -3.40 6.38
CA VAL A 156 15.88 -3.34 5.33
C VAL A 156 15.24 -3.26 3.94
N TRP A 157 14.26 -4.13 3.67
CA TRP A 157 13.54 -4.11 2.39
C TRP A 157 12.83 -2.79 2.15
N LEU A 158 12.10 -2.27 3.15
CA LEU A 158 11.39 -1.01 3.05
C LEU A 158 12.32 0.19 2.86
N ALA A 159 13.46 0.23 3.57
CA ALA A 159 14.44 1.30 3.40
C ALA A 159 14.99 1.32 1.96
N LEU A 160 15.28 0.14 1.39
CA LEU A 160 15.76 0.02 0.03
C LEU A 160 14.67 0.38 -0.99
N ALA A 161 13.45 -0.12 -0.79
CA ALA A 161 12.31 0.18 -1.63
C ALA A 161 11.99 1.68 -1.65
N MET A 162 11.88 2.33 -0.48
CA MET A 162 11.60 3.76 -0.35
C MET A 162 12.69 4.63 -0.99
N LYS A 163 13.96 4.22 -0.89
CA LYS A 163 15.09 4.95 -1.49
C LYS A 163 15.07 4.93 -3.02
N HIS A 164 14.60 3.84 -3.63
CA HIS A 164 14.65 3.65 -5.07
C HIS A 164 13.30 3.86 -5.78
N ALA A 165 12.21 4.00 -5.04
CA ALA A 165 10.87 4.23 -5.59
C ALA A 165 10.64 5.72 -5.90
N THR A 166 9.94 5.97 -7.01
CA THR A 166 9.55 7.31 -7.45
C THR A 166 8.28 7.76 -6.72
N PRO A 167 8.26 8.96 -6.09
CA PRO A 167 7.07 9.49 -5.45
C PRO A 167 5.89 9.65 -6.41
N TYR A 168 4.68 9.34 -5.93
CA TYR A 168 3.42 9.55 -6.66
C TYR A 168 3.30 10.98 -7.18
N ARG A 169 3.65 11.98 -6.35
CA ARG A 169 3.57 13.40 -6.70
C ARG A 169 4.47 13.80 -7.88
N GLU A 170 5.54 13.06 -8.12
CA GLU A 170 6.42 13.30 -9.26
C GLU A 170 5.74 12.74 -10.52
N LEU A 171 5.31 11.49 -10.47
CA LEU A 171 4.61 10.82 -11.57
C LEU A 171 3.30 11.50 -11.96
N ALA A 172 2.55 12.05 -10.99
CA ALA A 172 1.28 12.74 -11.23
C ALA A 172 1.47 14.14 -11.86
N ARG A 173 2.67 14.71 -11.81
CA ARG A 173 2.99 16.00 -12.44
C ARG A 173 3.47 15.85 -13.88
N GLU A 174 3.97 14.68 -14.27
CA GLU A 174 4.36 14.43 -15.64
C GLU A 174 3.10 14.34 -16.51
N PRO A 175 2.87 15.29 -17.44
CA PRO A 175 1.80 15.11 -18.41
C PRO A 175 2.17 13.87 -19.23
N SER A 176 1.27 12.88 -19.28
CA SER A 176 1.43 11.69 -20.13
C SER A 176 1.91 12.13 -21.50
N ALA A 177 3.17 11.83 -21.83
CA ALA A 177 3.72 12.11 -23.14
C ALA A 177 3.00 11.18 -24.12
N SER A 178 1.98 11.74 -24.77
CA SER A 178 1.29 11.16 -25.94
C SER A 178 2.22 11.13 -27.15
#